data_AF-A0A6I2ITS6-F1
#
_entry.id   AF-A0A6I2ITS6-F1
#
_cell.length_a   1.000
_cell.length_b   1.000
_cell.length_c   1.000
_cell.angle_alpha   90.00
_cell.angle_beta   90.00
_cell.angle_gamma   90.00
#
_symmetry.space_group_name_H-M   'P 1'
#
loop_
_entity.id
_entity.type
_entity.pdbx_description
1 polymer ?
#
loop_
_entity_poly.entity_id
_entity_poly.type
_entity_poly.pdbx_seq_one_letter_code
_entity_poly.pdbx_strand_id
1 'polypeptide(L)'
;MNIKVIPLLPLILGVYLPFPAVSQTVSYPITEVGSLRSGKVGSSSADSLSADGNVMAGEAKNDTGDLHAFRWTMRSGMIDLGTLKADDSGGSGATALSADGSVVAGQADNDAGNMHAFRWIASSGMSDQGTLRTNNSGGSVATALSADGIVVW
;
A
#
# COMPACT_ATOMS: atom_id res chain seq x y z
N MET A 1 76.43 -21.95 41.67
CA MET A 1 75.12 -21.62 42.26
C MET A 1 74.91 -20.13 42.07
N ASN A 2 74.14 -19.72 41.05
CA ASN A 2 73.78 -18.32 40.80
C ASN A 2 72.29 -18.29 40.45
N ILE A 3 71.51 -17.67 41.33
CA ILE A 3 70.05 -17.60 41.30
C ILE A 3 69.66 -16.44 40.37
N LYS A 4 68.98 -16.73 39.26
CA LYS A 4 68.35 -15.70 38.41
C LYS A 4 67.04 -15.26 39.07
N VAL A 5 66.91 -13.96 39.35
CA VAL A 5 65.69 -13.32 39.87
C VAL A 5 64.69 -13.16 38.72
N ILE A 6 63.45 -13.61 38.93
CA ILE A 6 62.32 -13.45 37.99
C ILE A 6 61.62 -12.12 38.30
N PRO A 7 61.34 -11.24 37.32
CA PRO A 7 60.56 -10.03 37.57
C PRO A 7 59.07 -10.35 37.67
N LEU A 8 58.40 -9.78 38.68
CA LEU A 8 56.95 -9.84 38.87
C LEU A 8 56.23 -8.93 37.85
N LEU A 9 55.24 -9.46 37.13
CA LEU A 9 54.31 -8.69 36.30
C LEU A 9 53.30 -7.95 37.20
N PRO A 10 52.89 -6.70 36.86
CA PRO A 10 51.86 -6.01 37.62
C PRO A 10 50.49 -6.63 37.36
N LEU A 11 49.75 -6.89 38.43
CA LEU A 11 48.35 -7.34 38.38
C LEU A 11 47.48 -6.14 37.97
N ILE A 12 47.01 -6.09 36.72
CA ILE A 12 45.99 -5.10 36.31
C ILE A 12 44.65 -5.63 36.80
N LEU A 13 44.17 -5.08 37.92
CA LEU A 13 42.80 -5.28 38.39
C LEU A 13 41.88 -4.43 37.49
N GLY A 14 41.43 -5.01 36.37
CA GLY A 14 40.48 -4.37 35.46
C GLY A 14 39.13 -4.21 36.15
N VAL A 15 38.76 -2.97 36.47
CA VAL A 15 37.39 -2.63 36.86
C VAL A 15 36.51 -2.76 35.61
N TYR A 16 35.66 -3.79 35.57
CA TYR A 16 34.62 -3.91 34.54
C TYR A 16 33.52 -2.89 34.85
N LEU A 17 33.52 -1.75 34.17
CA LEU A 17 32.38 -0.85 34.15
C LEU A 17 31.36 -1.40 33.15
N PRO A 18 30.12 -1.75 33.55
CA PRO A 18 29.12 -2.17 32.58
C PRO A 18 28.83 -1.02 31.62
N PHE A 19 28.97 -1.26 30.32
CA PHE A 19 28.40 -0.36 29.32
C PHE A 19 26.89 -0.32 29.53
N PRO A 20 26.26 0.85 29.75
CA PRO A 20 24.82 0.92 29.76
C PRO A 20 24.33 0.56 28.34
N ALA A 21 23.54 -0.51 28.23
CA ALA A 21 22.81 -0.79 27.01
C ALA A 21 21.78 0.32 26.82
N VAL A 22 22.02 1.21 25.87
CA VAL A 22 21.00 2.16 25.40
C VAL A 22 20.03 1.36 24.52
N SER A 23 18.85 1.05 25.05
CA SER A 23 17.74 0.57 24.23
C SER A 23 17.21 1.74 23.42
N GLN A 24 17.51 1.78 22.12
CA GLN A 24 16.87 2.74 21.21
C GLN A 24 15.49 2.23 20.86
N THR A 25 14.45 2.81 21.48
CA THR A 25 13.10 2.66 20.97
C THR A 25 12.99 3.45 19.67
N VAL A 26 13.18 2.77 18.53
CA VAL A 26 12.84 3.33 17.24
C VAL A 26 11.32 3.38 17.17
N SER A 27 10.75 4.56 17.39
CA SER A 27 9.33 4.79 17.17
C SER A 27 9.10 4.93 15.67
N TYR A 28 8.44 3.93 15.07
CA TYR A 28 7.90 4.06 13.72
C TYR A 28 6.54 4.75 13.87
N PRO A 29 6.38 6.03 13.48
CA PRO A 29 5.07 6.66 13.57
C PRO A 29 4.09 5.85 12.72
N ILE A 30 3.01 5.36 13.34
CA ILE A 30 1.88 4.78 12.61
C ILE A 30 1.29 5.92 11.78
N THR A 31 1.38 5.82 10.45
CA THR A 31 0.75 6.79 9.57
C THR A 31 -0.70 6.38 9.36
N GLU A 32 -1.63 7.20 9.86
CA GLU A 32 -3.04 6.98 9.62
C GLU A 32 -3.37 7.33 8.16
N VAL A 33 -3.96 6.36 7.46
CA VAL A 33 -4.27 6.48 6.03
C VAL A 33 -5.57 7.27 5.79
N GLY A 34 -6.46 7.30 6.79
CA GLY A 34 -7.73 8.03 6.78
C GLY A 34 -8.78 7.40 5.86
N SER A 35 -9.75 8.22 5.42
CA SER A 35 -10.78 7.87 4.44
C SER A 35 -10.85 8.89 3.29
N LEU A 36 -11.67 8.61 2.27
CA LEU A 36 -11.94 9.55 1.18
C LEU A 36 -12.84 10.72 1.62
N ARG A 37 -13.51 10.61 2.77
CA ARG A 37 -14.36 11.68 3.31
C ARG A 37 -13.57 12.97 3.55
N SER A 38 -14.25 14.11 3.37
CA SER A 38 -13.73 15.45 3.67
C SER A 38 -13.15 15.56 5.09
N GLY A 39 -13.77 14.91 6.08
CA GLY A 39 -13.28 14.86 7.46
C GLY A 39 -12.17 13.85 7.74
N LYS A 40 -11.77 13.03 6.77
CA LYS A 40 -10.79 11.93 6.88
C LYS A 40 -11.08 10.86 7.94
N VAL A 41 -12.28 10.90 8.53
CA VAL A 41 -12.83 9.88 9.42
C VAL A 41 -13.66 8.87 8.62
N GLY A 42 -13.41 7.58 8.83
CA GLY A 42 -14.15 6.51 8.17
C GLY A 42 -13.34 5.23 8.05
N SER A 43 -13.98 4.18 7.54
CA SER A 43 -13.32 2.90 7.29
C SER A 43 -12.59 2.93 5.93
N SER A 44 -11.38 2.41 5.92
CA SER A 44 -10.61 2.07 4.73
C SER A 44 -9.94 0.70 4.93
N SER A 45 -9.76 -0.03 3.84
CA SER A 45 -8.92 -1.23 3.76
C SER A 45 -7.82 -0.98 2.74
N ALA A 46 -6.58 -1.35 3.06
CA ALA A 46 -5.49 -1.35 2.11
C ALA A 46 -5.20 -2.80 1.74
N ASP A 47 -5.35 -3.13 0.46
CA ASP A 47 -5.27 -4.51 -0.03
C ASP A 47 -3.99 -4.75 -0.85
N SER A 48 -3.28 -3.68 -1.22
CA SER A 48 -2.04 -3.75 -2.00
C SER A 48 -1.05 -2.64 -1.66
N LEU A 49 0.25 -2.95 -1.83
CA LEU A 49 1.38 -2.09 -1.51
C LEU A 49 2.45 -2.18 -2.62
N SER A 50 3.07 -1.06 -2.99
CA SER A 50 4.20 -1.03 -3.92
C SER A 50 5.43 -1.72 -3.34
N ALA A 51 6.39 -2.09 -4.20
CA ALA A 51 7.58 -2.83 -3.78
C ALA A 51 8.45 -2.07 -2.77
N ASP A 52 8.41 -0.74 -2.81
CA ASP A 52 9.13 0.16 -1.90
C ASP A 52 8.31 0.58 -0.66
N GLY A 53 7.05 0.15 -0.55
CA GLY A 53 6.17 0.48 0.56
C GLY A 53 5.60 1.90 0.56
N ASN A 54 5.82 2.69 -0.49
CA ASN A 54 5.45 4.12 -0.52
C ASN A 54 4.07 4.40 -1.11
N VAL A 55 3.48 3.45 -1.83
CA VAL A 55 2.18 3.57 -2.46
C VAL A 55 1.29 2.42 -1.99
N MET A 56 0.07 2.75 -1.59
CA MET A 56 -0.96 1.78 -1.22
C MET A 56 -2.19 1.95 -2.11
N ALA A 57 -2.92 0.87 -2.32
CA ALA A 57 -4.26 0.91 -2.89
C ALA A 57 -5.20 -0.07 -2.18
N GLY A 58 -6.48 0.26 -2.19
CA GLY A 58 -7.55 -0.52 -1.57
C GLY A 58 -8.87 0.20 -1.75
N GLU A 59 -9.76 0.12 -0.77
CA GLU A 59 -11.07 0.78 -0.79
C GLU A 59 -11.31 1.64 0.45
N ALA A 60 -12.05 2.73 0.28
CA ALA A 60 -12.40 3.65 1.35
C ALA A 60 -13.77 4.28 1.14
N LYS A 61 -14.46 4.60 2.24
CA LYS A 61 -15.74 5.33 2.16
C LYS A 61 -15.51 6.77 1.71
N ASN A 62 -16.25 7.20 0.69
CA ASN A 62 -16.33 8.59 0.25
C ASN A 62 -17.39 9.39 1.06
N ASP A 63 -17.61 10.65 0.67
CA ASP A 63 -18.55 11.57 1.34
C ASP A 63 -20.03 11.19 1.15
N THR A 64 -20.39 10.48 0.06
CA THR A 64 -21.74 9.95 -0.16
C THR A 64 -21.97 8.64 0.60
N GLY A 65 -20.90 8.00 1.08
CA GLY A 65 -20.93 6.75 1.84
C GLY A 65 -20.63 5.51 1.01
N ASP A 66 -20.38 5.67 -0.29
CA ASP A 66 -19.97 4.61 -1.20
C ASP A 66 -18.52 4.20 -0.94
N LEU A 67 -18.19 2.93 -1.22
CA LEU A 67 -16.82 2.42 -1.17
C LEU A 67 -16.18 2.64 -2.52
N HIS A 68 -15.13 3.45 -2.56
CA HIS A 68 -14.36 3.71 -3.76
C HIS A 68 -12.94 3.20 -3.61
N ALA A 69 -12.39 2.71 -4.71
CA ALA A 69 -11.00 2.39 -4.85
C ALA A 69 -10.18 3.67 -4.62
N PHE A 70 -9.08 3.54 -3.88
CA PHE A 70 -8.15 4.64 -3.67
C PHE A 70 -6.73 4.28 -4.06
N ARG A 71 -5.93 5.32 -4.31
CA ARG A 71 -4.47 5.27 -4.29
C ARG A 71 -3.92 6.25 -3.27
N TRP A 72 -3.04 5.80 -2.39
CA TRP A 72 -2.48 6.63 -1.33
C TRP A 72 -0.96 6.74 -1.46
N THR A 73 -0.43 7.93 -1.21
CA THR A 73 1.00 8.16 -0.95
C THR A 73 1.16 9.13 0.22
N MET A 74 2.31 9.14 0.90
CA MET A 74 2.60 10.14 1.94
C MET A 74 2.50 11.58 1.42
N ARG A 75 2.85 11.81 0.14
CA ARG A 75 2.90 13.15 -0.44
C ARG A 75 1.53 13.68 -0.83
N SER A 76 0.67 12.81 -1.38
CA SER A 76 -0.64 13.20 -1.93
C SER A 76 -1.80 12.90 -0.99
N GLY A 77 -1.59 12.07 0.03
CA GLY A 77 -2.67 11.41 0.75
C GLY A 77 -3.47 10.48 -0.17
N MET A 78 -4.70 10.20 0.25
CA MET A 78 -5.64 9.33 -0.45
C MET A 78 -6.26 10.06 -1.65
N ILE A 79 -6.14 9.45 -2.82
CA ILE A 79 -6.74 9.88 -4.09
C ILE A 79 -7.89 8.93 -4.39
N ASP A 80 -9.09 9.47 -4.58
CA ASP A 80 -10.25 8.73 -5.08
C ASP A 80 -10.00 8.33 -6.54
N LEU A 81 -10.21 7.06 -6.87
CA LEU A 81 -10.09 6.56 -8.24
C LEU A 81 -11.42 6.56 -8.99
N GLY A 82 -12.54 6.77 -8.27
CA GLY A 82 -13.89 6.79 -8.81
C GLY A 82 -14.43 5.41 -9.16
N THR A 83 -15.43 5.39 -10.03
CA THR A 83 -16.03 4.17 -10.60
C THR A 83 -15.94 4.14 -12.14
N LEU A 84 -16.48 3.10 -12.78
CA LEU A 84 -16.63 3.06 -14.25
C LEU A 84 -17.93 3.73 -14.71
N LYS A 85 -18.73 4.28 -13.79
CA LYS A 85 -19.95 5.02 -14.14
C LYS A 85 -19.62 6.43 -14.57
N ALA A 86 -20.38 6.95 -15.53
CA ALA A 86 -20.23 8.34 -15.97
C ALA A 86 -20.56 9.36 -14.88
N ASP A 87 -21.40 9.00 -13.91
CA ASP A 87 -21.80 9.84 -12.78
C ASP A 87 -20.94 9.62 -11.50
N ASP A 88 -19.93 8.75 -11.60
CA ASP A 88 -19.02 8.37 -10.51
C ASP A 88 -19.71 7.76 -9.28
N SER A 89 -20.94 7.26 -9.43
CA SER A 89 -21.68 6.62 -8.33
C SER A 89 -21.38 5.13 -8.20
N GLY A 90 -21.67 4.58 -7.01
CA GLY A 90 -21.57 3.15 -6.72
C GLY A 90 -20.21 2.71 -6.19
N GLY A 91 -19.88 1.44 -6.39
CA GLY A 91 -18.73 0.80 -5.75
C GLY A 91 -17.52 0.62 -6.65
N SER A 92 -16.33 0.76 -6.08
CA SER A 92 -15.09 0.24 -6.65
C SER A 92 -14.12 -0.20 -5.56
N GLY A 93 -13.25 -1.16 -5.88
CA GLY A 93 -12.22 -1.66 -4.97
C GLY A 93 -10.95 -2.04 -5.73
N ALA A 94 -9.80 -1.61 -5.20
CA ALA A 94 -8.50 -1.96 -5.75
C ALA A 94 -7.95 -3.22 -5.08
N THR A 95 -7.55 -4.19 -5.89
CA THR A 95 -7.02 -5.49 -5.43
C THR A 95 -5.55 -5.66 -5.80
N ALA A 96 -5.04 -4.90 -6.77
CA ALA A 96 -3.68 -5.02 -7.28
C ALA A 96 -3.04 -3.65 -7.58
N LEU A 97 -1.73 -3.59 -7.41
CA LEU A 97 -0.90 -2.40 -7.58
C LEU A 97 0.44 -2.79 -8.24
N SER A 98 0.92 -2.01 -9.19
CA SER A 98 2.22 -2.24 -9.83
C SER A 98 3.37 -2.02 -8.85
N ALA A 99 4.56 -2.52 -9.17
CA ALA A 99 5.71 -2.45 -8.26
C ALA A 99 6.14 -1.00 -7.95
N ASP A 100 5.98 -0.09 -8.91
CA ASP A 100 6.21 1.36 -8.77
C ASP A 100 4.97 2.14 -8.25
N GLY A 101 3.85 1.44 -8.07
CA GLY A 101 2.58 2.01 -7.66
C GLY A 101 1.96 3.00 -8.65
N SER A 102 2.33 2.96 -9.94
CA SER A 102 1.77 3.84 -10.97
C SER A 102 0.46 3.33 -11.59
N VAL A 103 0.22 2.02 -11.50
CA VAL A 103 -0.95 1.35 -12.07
C VAL A 103 -1.71 0.62 -10.97
N VAL A 104 -3.03 0.87 -10.89
CA VAL A 104 -3.95 0.20 -9.96
C VAL A 104 -4.93 -0.64 -10.76
N ALA A 105 -5.25 -1.84 -10.29
CA ALA A 105 -6.29 -2.67 -10.89
C ALA A 105 -7.22 -3.24 -9.82
N GLY A 106 -8.44 -3.57 -10.24
CA GLY A 106 -9.46 -4.11 -9.36
C GLY A 106 -10.78 -4.27 -10.07
N GLN A 107 -11.87 -3.96 -9.40
CA GLN A 107 -13.23 -4.04 -9.94
C GLN A 107 -14.03 -2.79 -9.60
N ALA A 108 -14.94 -2.40 -10.49
CA ALA A 108 -15.78 -1.22 -10.32
C ALA A 108 -17.13 -1.40 -11.02
N ASP A 109 -18.16 -0.78 -10.47
CA ASP A 109 -19.47 -0.69 -11.10
C ASP A 109 -19.40 0.14 -12.40
N ASN A 110 -20.07 -0.35 -13.45
CA ASN A 110 -20.26 0.36 -14.71
C ASN A 110 -21.71 0.82 -14.93
N ASP A 111 -21.93 1.63 -15.97
CA ASP A 111 -23.25 2.18 -16.32
C ASP A 111 -24.29 1.11 -16.70
N ALA A 112 -23.85 -0.10 -17.03
CA ALA A 112 -24.73 -1.24 -17.32
C ALA A 112 -25.16 -2.01 -16.06
N GLY A 113 -24.74 -1.57 -14.86
CA GLY A 113 -25.04 -2.22 -13.60
C GLY A 113 -24.25 -3.50 -13.34
N ASN A 114 -23.14 -3.71 -14.06
CA ASN A 114 -22.21 -4.82 -13.82
C ASN A 114 -20.97 -4.32 -13.07
N MET A 115 -20.29 -5.22 -12.36
CA MET A 115 -18.95 -4.98 -11.84
C MET A 115 -17.91 -5.50 -12.81
N HIS A 116 -17.09 -4.62 -13.39
CA HIS A 116 -16.05 -5.00 -14.32
C HIS A 116 -14.66 -4.74 -13.75
N ALA A 117 -13.71 -5.53 -14.23
CA ALA A 117 -12.30 -5.32 -14.00
C ALA A 117 -11.90 -3.95 -14.55
N PHE A 118 -11.13 -3.20 -13.77
CA PHE A 118 -10.57 -1.93 -14.22
C PHE A 118 -9.05 -1.94 -14.20
N ARG A 119 -8.47 -1.07 -15.02
CA ARG A 119 -7.09 -0.60 -14.91
C ARG A 119 -7.11 0.92 -14.78
N TRP A 120 -6.43 1.45 -13.78
CA TRP A 120 -6.31 2.88 -13.53
C TRP A 120 -4.86 3.34 -13.66
N ILE A 121 -4.66 4.47 -14.31
CA ILE A 121 -3.41 5.23 -14.31
C ILE A 121 -3.72 6.72 -14.15
N ALA A 122 -2.84 7.45 -13.48
CA ALA A 122 -3.09 8.86 -13.15
C ALA A 122 -3.38 9.77 -14.35
N SER A 123 -2.82 9.45 -15.53
CA SER A 123 -2.98 10.27 -16.74
C SER A 123 -4.30 10.05 -17.48
N SER A 124 -4.98 8.92 -17.28
CA SER A 124 -6.20 8.57 -18.03
C SER A 124 -7.37 8.11 -17.16
N GLY A 125 -7.18 8.03 -15.84
CA GLY A 125 -8.21 7.55 -14.93
C GLY A 125 -8.48 6.05 -15.10
N MET A 126 -9.69 5.66 -14.72
CA MET A 126 -10.16 4.27 -14.74
C MET A 126 -10.56 3.84 -16.16
N SER A 127 -10.14 2.65 -16.58
CA SER A 127 -10.46 2.06 -17.88
C SER A 127 -11.07 0.67 -17.70
N ASP A 128 -12.27 0.47 -18.25
CA ASP A 128 -12.99 -0.81 -18.25
C ASP A 128 -12.22 -1.87 -19.06
N GLN A 129 -11.93 -3.02 -18.46
CA GLN A 129 -11.28 -4.16 -19.13
C GLN A 129 -12.28 -5.16 -19.74
N GLY A 130 -13.57 -4.96 -19.47
CA GLY A 130 -14.67 -5.77 -19.98
C GLY A 130 -14.66 -7.20 -19.43
N THR A 131 -15.36 -8.09 -20.15
CA THR A 131 -15.45 -9.51 -19.86
C THR A 131 -15.03 -10.33 -21.08
N LEU A 132 -14.83 -11.63 -20.87
CA LEU A 132 -14.55 -12.57 -21.97
C LEU A 132 -15.80 -12.90 -22.81
N ARG A 133 -16.99 -12.39 -22.43
CA ARG A 133 -18.22 -12.62 -23.19
C ARG A 133 -18.27 -11.68 -24.39
N THR A 134 -18.78 -12.18 -25.51
CA THR A 134 -18.90 -11.42 -26.77
C THR A 134 -19.81 -10.19 -26.66
N ASN A 135 -20.76 -10.21 -25.73
CA ASN A 135 -21.67 -9.10 -25.44
C ASN A 135 -21.23 -8.25 -24.23
N ASN A 136 -20.01 -8.47 -23.72
CA ASN A 136 -19.44 -7.79 -22.57
C ASN A 136 -20.32 -7.82 -21.29
N SER A 137 -21.17 -8.85 -21.11
CA SER A 137 -22.09 -8.90 -19.97
C SER A 137 -21.54 -9.71 -18.77
N GLY A 138 -22.13 -9.45 -17.59
CA GLY A 138 -21.74 -10.11 -16.34
C GLY A 138 -20.53 -9.45 -15.69
N GLY A 139 -19.94 -10.11 -14.69
CA GLY A 139 -18.82 -9.54 -13.93
C GLY A 139 -17.43 -10.00 -14.40
N SER A 140 -16.44 -9.16 -14.15
CA SER A 140 -15.02 -9.47 -14.22
C SER A 140 -14.27 -8.78 -13.08
N VAL A 141 -13.14 -9.36 -12.68
CA VAL A 141 -12.33 -8.86 -11.57
C VAL A 141 -10.87 -8.99 -11.97
N ALA A 142 -10.10 -7.92 -11.82
CA ALA A 142 -8.65 -8.02 -11.82
C ALA A 142 -8.22 -8.44 -10.41
N THR A 143 -7.41 -9.49 -10.29
CA THR A 143 -6.92 -10.00 -9.00
C THR A 143 -5.41 -9.86 -8.87
N ALA A 144 -4.71 -9.69 -10.00
CA ALA A 144 -3.29 -9.43 -9.99
C ALA A 144 -2.89 -8.51 -11.14
N LEU A 145 -1.71 -7.90 -10.98
CA LEU A 145 -1.10 -7.02 -11.97
C LEU A 145 0.39 -7.35 -12.09
N SER A 146 0.94 -7.32 -13.30
CA SER A 146 2.37 -7.52 -13.49
C SER A 146 3.16 -6.38 -12.85
N ALA A 147 4.43 -6.64 -12.52
CA ALA A 147 5.27 -5.65 -11.86
C ALA A 147 5.41 -4.34 -12.65
N ASP A 148 5.42 -4.43 -13.98
CA ASP A 148 5.43 -3.30 -14.93
C ASP A 148 4.05 -2.67 -15.18
N GLY A 149 2.98 -3.24 -14.62
CA GLY A 149 1.62 -2.70 -14.73
C GLY A 149 0.97 -2.84 -16.10
N ILE A 150 1.52 -3.70 -16.97
CA ILE A 150 1.02 -3.90 -18.34
C ILE A 150 -0.02 -5.02 -18.40
N VAL A 151 0.20 -6.12 -17.68
CA VAL A 151 -0.67 -7.31 -17.72
C VAL A 151 -1.57 -7.32 -16.49
N VAL A 152 -2.87 -7.47 -16.74
CA VAL A 152 -3.93 -7.59 -15.73
C VAL A 152 -4.45 -9.03 -15.78
N TRP A 153 -4.53 -9.71 -14.63
CA TRP A 153 -5.05 -11.09 -14.49
C TRP A 153 -6.36 -11.15 -13.72
#